data_AF-A0A5C7PF65-F1
#
_entry.id   AF-A0A5C7PF65-F1
#
_cell.length_a   1.000
_cell.length_b   1.000
_cell.length_c   1.000
_cell.angle_alpha   90.00
_cell.angle_beta   90.00
_cell.angle_gamma   90.00
#
_symmetry.space_group_name_H-M   'P 1'
#
loop_
_entity.id
_entity.type
_entity.pdbx_description
1 polymer ?
#
loop_
_entity_poly.entity_id
_entity_poly.type
_entity_poly.pdbx_seq_one_letter_code
_entity_poly.pdbx_strand_id
1 'polypeptide(L)'
;MKNDEGLDFALSRKTGRMVDIRMVERGLACGCLCPNCGAELQARKGRKNRHHFAHHVAGRARPTCDGGRESALHRAARQIIGGWQSVELPALLVHEGRRQGALPGRILSVRRSELPDERGERSPWSNLRVRPDVVFHGEEEQIWCEVKVAHAVDDAKRGRLQGYRVSTLEFDLSHMCRSGDWNLTTLDLSLRTDMSIRQWEFHVGEEQLRHRLQQEMREAEALRRKHLTESWPRVSMAADAQAENGVEVDDLGAVEMVFHPALGLIPKDPARRLAVLARAYPEPKVFHLAHAIAFLRHHPHGDRSCLVTLGSSGSGSRASEYDAALSEFARAAGLHCVYFGIAESRLLRGEECYERLDQFFTDLQARECSAHGGPLIPRRNSHL
;
A
#
# COMPACT_ATOMS: atom_id res chain seq x y z
N MET A 1 -17.85 28.72 -14.22
CA MET A 1 -16.99 29.17 -13.10
C MET A 1 -16.44 27.92 -12.43
N LYS A 2 -15.13 27.68 -12.49
CA LYS A 2 -14.54 26.60 -11.69
C LYS A 2 -14.60 27.03 -10.23
N ASN A 3 -15.40 26.31 -9.44
CA ASN A 3 -15.55 26.58 -8.01
C ASN A 3 -14.18 26.43 -7.33
N ASP A 4 -13.90 27.32 -6.38
CA ASP A 4 -12.83 27.13 -5.38
C ASP A 4 -13.11 25.78 -4.68
N GLU A 5 -12.45 24.72 -5.13
CA GLU A 5 -12.62 23.37 -4.59
C GLU A 5 -12.12 23.40 -3.15
N GLY A 6 -13.04 23.52 -2.19
CA GLY A 6 -12.69 23.73 -0.80
C GLY A 6 -11.63 22.75 -0.29
N LEU A 7 -10.64 23.28 0.42
CA LEU A 7 -9.47 22.55 0.89
C LEU A 7 -9.78 21.81 2.20
N ASP A 8 -9.23 20.62 2.38
CA ASP A 8 -9.37 19.84 3.62
C ASP A 8 -8.35 20.27 4.70
N PHE A 9 -7.20 20.78 4.26
CA PHE A 9 -6.06 21.17 5.10
C PHE A 9 -5.64 22.62 4.86
N ALA A 10 -5.03 23.23 5.87
CA ALA A 10 -4.49 24.58 5.80
C ALA A 10 -3.25 24.75 6.68
N LEU A 11 -2.48 25.81 6.45
CA LEU A 11 -1.34 26.18 7.28
C LEU A 11 -1.81 27.10 8.42
N SER A 12 -1.59 26.72 9.67
CA SER A 12 -1.89 27.58 10.82
C SER A 12 -0.88 28.71 10.93
N ARG A 13 -1.34 29.97 10.99
CA ARG A 13 -0.47 31.13 11.22
C ARG A 13 0.22 31.10 12.58
N LYS A 14 -0.44 30.51 13.58
CA LYS A 14 0.04 30.49 14.97
C LYS A 14 1.17 29.47 15.15
N THR A 15 1.01 28.28 14.59
CA THR A 15 1.94 27.17 14.83
C THR A 15 2.89 26.91 13.67
N GLY A 16 2.62 27.46 12.49
CA GLY A 16 3.34 27.14 11.26
C GLY A 16 3.14 25.69 10.79
N ARG A 17 2.15 24.97 11.33
CA ARG A 17 1.87 23.56 11.00
C ARG A 17 0.62 23.41 10.17
N MET A 18 0.58 22.35 9.37
CA MET A 18 -0.61 21.89 8.69
C MET A 18 -1.65 21.42 9.72
N VAL A 19 -2.88 21.89 9.56
CA VAL A 19 -4.07 21.54 10.36
C VAL A 19 -5.19 21.11 9.42
N ASP A 20 -6.06 20.21 9.87
CA ASP A 20 -7.30 19.93 9.15
C ASP A 20 -8.45 20.84 9.60
N ILE A 21 -9.48 20.91 8.77
CA ILE A 21 -10.65 21.77 9.00
C ILE A 21 -11.35 21.49 10.33
N ARG A 22 -11.28 20.27 10.87
CA ARG A 22 -12.02 19.89 12.08
C ARG A 22 -11.38 20.50 13.34
N MET A 23 -10.07 20.73 13.32
CA MET A 23 -9.29 21.22 14.46
C MET A 23 -9.35 22.74 14.72
N VAL A 24 -9.92 23.53 13.80
CA VAL A 24 -9.87 25.01 13.87
C VAL A 24 -11.19 25.65 14.25
N GLU A 25 -11.21 26.92 14.63
CA GLU A 25 -12.45 27.66 14.80
C GLU A 25 -13.17 27.92 13.46
N ARG A 26 -14.47 28.20 13.51
CA ARG A 26 -15.26 28.54 12.31
C ARG A 26 -14.92 29.95 11.83
N GLY A 27 -14.97 30.17 10.52
CA GLY A 27 -14.81 31.49 9.92
C GLY A 27 -13.35 31.91 9.84
N LEU A 28 -13.10 33.21 9.90
CA LEU A 28 -11.74 33.80 9.83
C LEU A 28 -10.95 33.60 11.13
N ALA A 29 -11.64 33.31 12.23
CA ALA A 29 -11.03 32.99 13.51
C ALA A 29 -10.14 31.71 13.45
N CYS A 30 -10.25 30.91 12.38
CA CYS A 30 -9.34 29.79 12.15
C CYS A 30 -7.87 30.21 12.04
N GLY A 31 -7.59 31.46 11.62
CA GLY A 31 -6.22 31.99 11.51
C GLY A 31 -5.34 31.17 10.57
N CYS A 32 -5.89 30.69 9.46
CA CYS A 32 -5.24 29.77 8.54
C CYS A 32 -4.88 30.43 7.19
N LEU A 33 -3.81 29.93 6.56
CA LEU A 33 -3.35 30.34 5.24
C LEU A 33 -3.40 29.19 4.25
N CYS A 34 -3.61 29.52 2.98
CA CYS A 34 -3.46 28.59 1.87
C CYS A 34 -1.99 28.21 1.72
N PRO A 35 -1.63 26.93 1.75
CA PRO A 35 -0.24 26.51 1.59
C PRO A 35 0.31 26.82 0.20
N ASN A 36 -0.56 26.90 -0.83
CA ASN A 36 -0.13 27.22 -2.19
C ASN A 36 0.16 28.71 -2.37
N CYS A 37 -0.87 29.56 -2.20
CA CYS A 37 -0.78 30.99 -2.54
C CYS A 37 -0.51 31.91 -1.34
N GLY A 38 -0.51 31.38 -0.11
CA GLY A 38 -0.31 32.17 1.11
C GLY A 38 -1.51 33.04 1.52
N ALA A 39 -2.60 33.05 0.76
CA ALA A 39 -3.78 33.87 1.07
C ALA A 39 -4.51 33.37 2.32
N GLU A 40 -5.20 34.30 3.00
CA GLU A 40 -6.02 33.98 4.16
C GLU A 40 -7.21 33.08 3.78
N LEU A 41 -7.47 32.09 4.63
CA LEU A 41 -8.56 31.15 4.46
C LEU A 41 -9.66 31.39 5.50
N GLN A 42 -10.89 31.09 5.11
CA GLN A 42 -12.05 31.03 5.98
C GLN A 42 -12.47 29.56 6.18
N ALA A 43 -12.58 29.13 7.44
CA ALA A 43 -13.07 27.80 7.77
C ALA A 43 -14.60 27.72 7.63
N ARG A 44 -15.10 27.01 6.62
CA ARG A 44 -16.53 26.79 6.39
C ARG A 44 -16.94 25.45 6.98
N LYS A 45 -17.68 25.52 8.10
CA LYS A 45 -18.24 24.37 8.82
C LYS A 45 -19.76 24.44 8.77
N GLY A 46 -20.42 23.34 8.43
CA GLY A 46 -21.86 23.31 8.29
C GLY A 46 -22.41 21.89 8.20
N ARG A 47 -23.72 21.74 8.48
CA ARG A 47 -24.41 20.46 8.46
C ARG A 47 -24.78 19.98 7.04
N LYS A 48 -24.92 20.91 6.09
CA LYS A 48 -25.35 20.62 4.71
C LYS A 48 -24.18 20.47 3.72
N ASN A 49 -23.11 21.21 3.93
CA ASN A 49 -21.92 21.18 3.07
C ASN A 49 -20.76 20.59 3.85
N ARG A 50 -19.89 19.83 3.17
CA ARG A 50 -18.66 19.30 3.79
C ARG A 50 -17.86 20.42 4.46
N HIS A 51 -17.18 20.08 5.54
CA HIS A 51 -16.23 21.00 6.16
C HIS A 51 -15.09 21.25 5.18
N HIS A 52 -14.78 22.51 4.89
CA HIS A 52 -13.66 22.88 4.05
C HIS A 52 -13.14 24.27 4.38
N PHE A 53 -11.91 24.56 3.99
CA PHE A 53 -11.39 25.91 3.90
C PHE A 53 -11.72 26.51 2.53
N ALA A 54 -12.08 27.78 2.52
CA ALA A 54 -12.29 28.56 1.30
C ALA A 54 -11.43 29.82 1.34
N HIS A 55 -11.00 30.32 0.19
CA HIS A 55 -10.23 31.56 0.13
C HIS A 55 -11.07 32.75 0.61
N HIS A 56 -10.49 33.57 1.48
CA HIS A 56 -11.12 34.82 1.92
C HIS A 56 -10.86 35.91 0.87
N VAL A 57 -11.92 36.36 0.20
CA VAL A 57 -11.84 37.41 -0.82
C VAL A 57 -12.05 38.78 -0.18
N ALA A 58 -11.04 39.27 0.53
CA ALA A 58 -10.99 40.67 0.99
C ALA A 58 -10.28 41.54 -0.06
N GLY A 59 -11.00 41.91 -1.14
CA GLY A 59 -10.62 42.98 -2.08
C GLY A 59 -9.31 42.83 -2.88
N ARG A 60 -8.46 41.80 -2.66
CA ARG A 60 -7.18 41.58 -3.38
C ARG A 60 -6.81 40.12 -3.63
N ALA A 61 -7.68 39.16 -3.34
CA ALA A 61 -7.38 37.74 -3.55
C ALA A 61 -7.83 37.29 -4.96
N ARG A 62 -6.99 36.50 -5.63
CA ARG A 62 -7.39 35.76 -6.84
C ARG A 62 -8.54 34.83 -6.43
N PRO A 63 -9.74 34.90 -7.05
CA PRO A 63 -10.90 34.12 -6.62
C PRO A 63 -10.73 32.60 -6.83
N THR A 64 -9.69 32.20 -7.56
CA THR A 64 -9.33 30.81 -7.84
C THR A 64 -7.86 30.58 -7.56
N CYS A 65 -7.56 29.53 -6.80
CA CYS A 65 -6.22 29.06 -6.49
C CYS A 65 -5.99 27.70 -7.16
N ASP A 66 -5.49 27.72 -8.40
CA ASP A 66 -5.13 26.50 -9.11
C ASP A 66 -4.03 25.75 -8.34
N GLY A 67 -4.25 24.47 -8.03
CA GLY A 67 -3.30 23.65 -7.26
C GLY A 67 -3.41 23.76 -5.73
N GLY A 68 -4.39 24.48 -5.19
CA GLY A 68 -4.54 24.70 -3.74
C GLY A 68 -4.77 23.41 -2.95
N ARG A 69 -5.64 22.53 -3.46
CA ARG A 69 -6.01 21.25 -2.85
C ARG A 69 -4.85 20.26 -2.88
N GLU A 70 -4.17 20.16 -4.01
CA GLU A 70 -2.97 19.34 -4.21
C GLU A 70 -1.85 19.77 -3.26
N SER A 71 -1.55 21.07 -3.22
CA SER A 71 -0.50 21.61 -2.34
C SER A 71 -0.84 21.40 -0.86
N ALA A 72 -2.11 21.51 -0.49
CA ALA A 72 -2.55 21.28 0.88
C ALA A 72 -2.42 19.81 1.29
N LEU A 73 -2.85 18.88 0.44
CA LEU A 73 -2.70 17.45 0.68
C LEU A 73 -1.21 17.04 0.73
N HIS A 74 -0.40 17.53 -0.21
CA HIS A 74 1.03 17.26 -0.29
C HIS A 74 1.76 17.69 0.99
N ARG A 75 1.56 18.94 1.44
CA ARG A 75 2.17 19.44 2.68
C ARG A 75 1.66 18.73 3.92
N ALA A 76 0.37 18.40 4.00
CA ALA A 76 -0.18 17.65 5.13
C ALA A 76 0.46 16.24 5.22
N ALA A 77 0.57 15.54 4.09
CA ALA A 77 1.22 14.24 4.02
C ALA A 77 2.70 14.31 4.42
N ARG A 78 3.45 15.30 3.90
CA ARG A 78 4.86 15.52 4.28
C ARG A 78 5.03 15.73 5.77
N GLN A 79 4.22 16.59 6.38
CA GLN A 79 4.28 16.83 7.83
C GLN A 79 4.02 15.54 8.61
N ILE A 80 3.04 14.74 8.19
CA ILE A 80 2.70 13.47 8.83
C ILE A 80 3.87 12.47 8.71
N ILE A 81 4.34 12.22 7.48
CA ILE A 81 5.44 11.29 7.19
C ILE A 81 6.70 11.73 7.95
N GLY A 82 7.00 13.03 7.96
CA GLY A 82 8.10 13.60 8.72
C GLY A 82 7.98 13.40 10.24
N GLY A 83 6.81 13.09 10.77
CA GLY A 83 6.60 12.76 12.19
C GLY A 83 6.77 11.28 12.54
N TRP A 84 7.06 10.41 11.58
CA TRP A 84 7.12 8.97 11.82
C TRP A 84 8.40 8.52 12.53
N GLN A 85 8.26 7.57 13.46
CA GLN A 85 9.36 6.89 14.16
C GLN A 85 9.71 5.54 13.54
N SER A 86 8.86 5.03 12.66
CA SER A 86 9.11 3.83 11.85
C SER A 86 8.32 3.92 10.56
N VAL A 87 8.84 3.26 9.52
CA VAL A 87 8.18 3.13 8.23
C VAL A 87 8.33 1.69 7.73
N GLU A 88 7.24 1.15 7.22
CA GLU A 88 7.25 -0.15 6.53
C GLU A 88 7.64 0.07 5.07
N LEU A 89 8.76 -0.52 4.68
CA LEU A 89 9.30 -0.48 3.34
C LEU A 89 8.77 -1.68 2.54
N PRO A 90 8.22 -1.46 1.33
CA PRO A 90 7.69 -2.54 0.51
C PRO A 90 8.81 -3.45 -0.01
N ALA A 91 8.46 -4.66 -0.41
CA ALA A 91 9.38 -5.53 -1.13
C ALA A 91 9.78 -4.90 -2.48
N LEU A 92 11.03 -5.09 -2.89
CA LEU A 92 11.50 -4.75 -4.23
C LEU A 92 11.31 -5.95 -5.16
N LEU A 93 10.75 -5.74 -6.35
CA LEU A 93 10.64 -6.75 -7.40
C LEU A 93 11.35 -6.26 -8.66
N VAL A 94 12.19 -7.11 -9.25
CA VAL A 94 12.93 -6.82 -10.49
C VAL A 94 12.66 -7.94 -11.48
N HIS A 95 12.36 -7.56 -12.73
CA HIS A 95 12.13 -8.47 -13.84
C HIS A 95 13.23 -8.32 -14.89
N GLU A 96 13.78 -9.43 -15.35
CA GLU A 96 14.74 -9.50 -16.45
C GLU A 96 14.36 -10.67 -17.37
N GLY A 97 13.77 -10.33 -18.53
CA GLY A 97 13.21 -11.33 -19.45
C GLY A 97 12.16 -12.20 -18.77
N ARG A 98 12.40 -13.52 -18.71
CA ARG A 98 11.52 -14.49 -18.03
C ARG A 98 11.90 -14.72 -16.56
N ARG A 99 13.00 -14.13 -16.07
CA ARG A 99 13.43 -14.26 -14.67
C ARG A 99 12.95 -13.07 -13.85
N GLN A 100 12.81 -13.33 -12.56
CA GLN A 100 12.44 -12.33 -11.57
C GLN A 100 13.26 -12.55 -10.31
N GLY A 101 13.60 -11.45 -9.64
CA GLY A 101 14.28 -11.43 -8.35
C GLY A 101 13.57 -10.46 -7.41
N ALA A 102 13.72 -10.65 -6.10
CA ALA A 102 13.16 -9.71 -5.14
C ALA A 102 14.03 -9.53 -3.90
N LEU A 103 13.86 -8.39 -3.25
CA LEU A 103 14.28 -8.16 -1.87
C LEU A 103 13.02 -8.05 -0.99
N PRO A 104 12.94 -8.78 0.14
CA PRO A 104 11.80 -8.67 1.04
C PRO A 104 11.60 -7.25 1.58
N GLY A 105 10.34 -6.89 1.85
CA GLY A 105 10.04 -5.68 2.59
C GLY A 105 10.48 -5.80 4.05
N ARG A 106 10.59 -4.66 4.74
CA ARG A 106 10.99 -4.62 6.16
C ARG A 106 10.53 -3.34 6.83
N ILE A 107 10.54 -3.33 8.15
CA ILE A 107 10.38 -2.10 8.93
C ILE A 107 11.74 -1.39 9.02
N LEU A 108 11.74 -0.08 8.77
CA LEU A 108 12.84 0.81 9.11
C LEU A 108 12.49 1.56 10.39
N SER A 109 13.32 1.45 11.42
CA SER A 109 13.28 2.36 12.58
C SER A 109 13.89 3.70 12.20
N VAL A 110 13.09 4.77 12.30
CA VAL A 110 13.50 6.14 11.97
C VAL A 110 14.11 6.79 13.21
N ARG A 111 15.44 7.00 13.19
CA ARG A 111 16.16 7.70 14.27
C ARG A 111 15.93 9.20 14.22
N ARG A 112 15.87 9.74 13.00
CA ARG A 112 15.63 11.15 12.72
C ARG A 112 14.97 11.29 11.35
N SER A 113 14.10 12.28 11.24
CA SER A 113 13.47 12.69 9.99
C SER A 113 13.81 14.14 9.67
N GLU A 114 13.79 14.50 8.39
CA GLU A 114 13.95 15.88 7.93
C GLU A 114 12.93 16.25 6.87
N LEU A 115 12.54 17.51 6.85
CA LEU A 115 11.74 18.15 5.81
C LEU A 115 12.63 19.18 5.08
N PRO A 116 13.30 18.79 3.99
CA PRO A 116 14.30 19.63 3.31
C PRO A 116 13.80 21.00 2.84
N ASP A 117 12.52 21.14 2.53
CA ASP A 117 11.94 22.40 2.06
C ASP A 117 11.60 23.38 3.18
N GLU A 118 11.53 22.92 4.43
CA GLU A 118 11.28 23.79 5.59
C GLU A 118 12.57 24.35 6.18
N ARG A 119 13.73 23.87 5.75
CA ARG A 119 15.03 24.36 6.21
C ARG A 119 15.48 25.54 5.37
N GLY A 120 15.77 26.67 6.03
CA GLY A 120 16.18 27.93 5.40
C GLY A 120 17.48 27.83 4.58
N GLU A 121 17.89 28.95 3.98
CA GLU A 121 18.99 29.04 2.98
C GLU A 121 20.33 28.45 3.42
N ARG A 122 20.57 28.22 4.72
CA ARG A 122 21.79 27.61 5.28
C ARG A 122 21.71 26.08 5.48
N SER A 123 20.64 25.46 4.98
CA SER A 123 20.43 24.02 5.04
C SER A 123 21.44 23.24 4.19
N PRO A 124 21.88 22.03 4.58
CA PRO A 124 22.64 21.12 3.70
C PRO A 124 21.93 20.85 2.36
N TRP A 125 20.59 20.94 2.37
CA TRP A 125 19.73 20.75 1.20
C TRP A 125 19.76 21.94 0.22
N SER A 126 20.34 23.09 0.62
CA SER A 126 20.36 24.32 -0.19
C SER A 126 21.08 24.15 -1.53
N ASN A 127 22.13 23.32 -1.56
CA ASN A 127 22.98 23.10 -2.73
C ASN A 127 22.47 22.00 -3.68
N LEU A 128 21.39 21.29 -3.33
CA LEU A 128 20.84 20.25 -4.17
C LEU A 128 19.94 20.82 -5.26
N ARG A 129 20.06 20.31 -6.49
CA ARG A 129 19.21 20.70 -7.63
C ARG A 129 17.75 20.30 -7.46
N VAL A 130 17.51 19.23 -6.71
CA VAL A 130 16.21 18.68 -6.37
C VAL A 130 16.31 18.17 -4.95
N ARG A 131 15.32 18.51 -4.13
CA ARG A 131 15.22 18.10 -2.73
C ARG A 131 14.14 17.04 -2.58
N PRO A 132 14.37 16.01 -1.74
CA PRO A 132 13.33 15.06 -1.44
C PRO A 132 12.26 15.68 -0.53
N ASP A 133 11.05 15.14 -0.58
CA ASP A 133 9.96 15.65 0.24
C ASP A 133 10.18 15.40 1.75
N VAL A 134 10.62 14.20 2.10
CA VAL A 134 11.02 13.80 3.46
C VAL A 134 12.28 12.96 3.38
N VAL A 135 13.15 13.06 4.39
CA VAL A 135 14.32 12.19 4.55
C VAL A 135 14.22 11.45 5.86
N PHE A 136 14.29 10.11 5.80
CA PHE A 136 14.44 9.25 6.96
C PHE A 136 15.88 8.82 7.12
N HIS A 137 16.40 9.02 8.33
CA HIS A 137 17.69 8.50 8.76
C HIS A 137 17.43 7.27 9.64
N GLY A 138 17.81 6.10 9.10
CA GLY A 138 17.91 4.87 9.85
C GLY A 138 19.22 4.79 10.63
N GLU A 139 19.58 3.57 11.05
CA GLU A 139 20.85 3.31 11.73
C GLU A 139 22.03 3.31 10.74
N GLU A 140 21.88 2.60 9.63
CA GLU A 140 22.96 2.40 8.64
C GLU A 140 22.63 2.99 7.26
N GLU A 141 21.41 3.48 7.06
CA GLU A 141 20.93 3.91 5.76
C GLU A 141 20.01 5.13 5.81
N GLN A 142 19.81 5.74 4.66
CA GLN A 142 18.83 6.80 4.45
C GLN A 142 17.79 6.35 3.43
N ILE A 143 16.53 6.67 3.71
CA ILE A 143 15.43 6.52 2.76
C ILE A 143 14.88 7.91 2.48
N TRP A 144 14.81 8.27 1.21
CA TRP A 144 14.11 9.48 0.76
C TRP A 144 12.65 9.14 0.50
N CYS A 145 11.77 10.10 0.72
CA CYS A 145 10.36 9.95 0.43
C CYS A 145 9.87 11.07 -0.47
N GLU A 146 9.03 10.71 -1.43
CA GLU A 146 8.34 11.63 -2.34
C GLU A 146 6.83 11.46 -2.16
N VAL A 147 6.10 12.56 -2.15
CA VAL A 147 4.63 12.55 -2.11
C VAL A 147 4.11 13.03 -3.46
N LYS A 148 3.27 12.22 -4.09
CA LYS A 148 2.65 12.53 -5.39
C LYS A 148 1.15 12.72 -5.20
N VAL A 149 0.62 13.86 -5.66
CA VAL A 149 -0.82 14.21 -5.49
C VAL A 149 -1.57 14.39 -6.82
N ALA A 150 -0.84 14.62 -7.92
CA ALA A 150 -1.37 14.72 -9.28
C ALA A 150 -0.23 14.43 -10.28
N HIS A 151 -0.53 14.40 -11.59
CA HIS A 151 0.38 14.03 -12.69
C HIS A 151 1.66 14.89 -12.86
N ALA A 152 2.03 15.73 -11.90
CA ALA A 152 3.20 16.58 -11.94
C ALA A 152 4.31 16.08 -10.99
N VAL A 153 4.78 14.85 -11.21
CA VAL A 153 6.20 14.59 -11.01
C VAL A 153 6.80 14.68 -12.40
N ASP A 154 7.47 15.80 -12.69
CA ASP A 154 8.32 15.89 -13.88
C ASP A 154 9.26 14.69 -13.87
N ASP A 155 9.31 13.90 -14.95
CA ASP A 155 10.31 12.84 -15.12
C ASP A 155 11.75 13.39 -14.96
N ALA A 156 11.92 14.70 -15.14
CA ALA A 156 13.14 15.43 -14.80
C ALA A 156 13.45 15.48 -13.29
N LYS A 157 12.46 15.62 -12.39
CA LYS A 157 12.66 15.54 -10.93
C LYS A 157 13.10 14.13 -10.55
N ARG A 158 12.39 13.13 -11.08
CA ARG A 158 12.64 11.70 -10.89
C ARG A 158 14.07 11.30 -11.25
N GLY A 159 14.51 11.59 -12.47
CA GLY A 159 15.86 11.25 -12.93
C GLY A 159 16.96 11.95 -12.13
N ARG A 160 16.72 13.17 -11.64
CA ARG A 160 17.67 13.89 -10.78
C ARG A 160 17.77 13.27 -9.39
N LEU A 161 16.64 12.84 -8.80
CA LEU A 161 16.63 12.15 -7.51
C LEU A 161 17.39 10.82 -7.59
N GLN A 162 17.15 10.04 -8.65
CA GLN A 162 17.86 8.79 -8.93
C GLN A 162 19.38 8.98 -9.05
N GLY A 163 19.83 10.14 -9.57
CA GLY A 163 21.25 10.49 -9.67
C GLY A 163 21.99 10.55 -8.34
N TYR A 164 21.30 10.77 -7.21
CA TYR A 164 21.92 10.76 -5.89
C TYR A 164 22.13 9.36 -5.32
N ARG A 165 21.59 8.32 -5.97
CA ARG A 165 21.76 6.91 -5.57
C ARG A 165 21.33 6.64 -4.12
N VAL A 166 20.25 7.28 -3.67
CA VAL A 166 19.59 7.01 -2.37
C VAL A 166 18.23 6.38 -2.62
N SER A 167 17.93 5.27 -1.96
CA SER A 167 16.62 4.60 -2.07
C SER A 167 15.49 5.59 -1.79
N THR A 168 14.57 5.71 -2.74
CA THR A 168 13.50 6.71 -2.75
C THR A 168 12.14 6.01 -2.81
N LEU A 169 11.33 6.22 -1.78
CA LEU A 169 9.98 5.67 -1.64
C LEU A 169 8.96 6.73 -2.06
N GLU A 170 8.10 6.42 -3.03
CA GLU A 170 6.98 7.28 -3.43
C GLU A 170 5.71 6.90 -2.66
N PHE A 171 4.98 7.92 -2.21
CA PHE A 171 3.61 7.86 -1.71
C PHE A 171 2.65 8.49 -2.74
N ASP A 172 1.95 7.66 -3.52
CA ASP A 172 1.02 8.10 -4.56
C ASP A 172 -0.40 8.34 -4.01
N LEU A 173 -0.68 9.61 -3.70
CA LEU A 173 -1.97 10.11 -3.23
C LEU A 173 -2.85 10.63 -4.38
N SER A 174 -2.52 10.37 -5.66
CA SER A 174 -3.25 10.93 -6.80
C SER A 174 -4.72 10.52 -6.86
N HIS A 175 -5.03 9.29 -6.43
CA HIS A 175 -6.40 8.80 -6.29
C HIS A 175 -7.12 9.43 -5.08
N MET A 176 -6.43 9.59 -3.96
CA MET A 176 -6.96 10.19 -2.74
C MET A 176 -7.25 11.68 -2.90
N CYS A 177 -6.42 12.38 -3.68
CA CYS A 177 -6.62 13.79 -3.97
C CYS A 177 -8.03 14.03 -4.52
N ARG A 178 -8.58 13.12 -5.33
CA ARG A 178 -9.90 13.25 -6.00
C ARG A 178 -11.11 13.04 -5.10
N SER A 179 -11.01 12.28 -4.00
CA SER A 179 -12.15 11.96 -3.13
C SER A 179 -12.55 13.10 -2.18
N GLY A 180 -11.57 13.83 -1.63
CA GLY A 180 -11.80 14.86 -0.60
C GLY A 180 -12.30 14.33 0.76
N ASP A 181 -12.63 15.23 1.70
CA ASP A 181 -13.05 14.93 3.09
C ASP A 181 -11.99 14.23 3.95
N TRP A 182 -10.72 14.52 3.64
CA TRP A 182 -9.60 14.05 4.44
C TRP A 182 -9.44 14.86 5.73
N ASN A 183 -8.88 14.22 6.74
CA ASN A 183 -8.38 14.88 7.95
C ASN A 183 -7.02 14.28 8.29
N LEU A 184 -6.30 14.85 9.26
CA LEU A 184 -4.94 14.40 9.55
C LEU A 184 -4.89 12.94 9.99
N THR A 185 -5.90 12.48 10.75
CA THR A 185 -5.99 11.09 11.22
C THR A 185 -6.22 10.12 10.07
N THR A 186 -7.18 10.38 9.18
CA THR A 186 -7.46 9.47 8.06
C THR A 186 -6.33 9.47 7.04
N LEU A 187 -5.66 10.62 6.85
CA LEU A 187 -4.49 10.71 5.98
C LEU A 187 -3.28 9.94 6.56
N ASP A 188 -2.96 10.10 7.85
CA ASP A 188 -1.89 9.32 8.50
C ASP A 188 -2.18 7.82 8.43
N LEU A 189 -3.44 7.43 8.68
CA LEU A 189 -3.85 6.05 8.56
C LEU A 189 -3.62 5.54 7.13
N SER A 190 -4.15 6.18 6.09
CA SER A 190 -3.93 5.71 4.72
C SER A 190 -2.44 5.66 4.36
N LEU A 191 -1.68 6.71 4.69
CA LEU A 191 -0.23 6.74 4.46
C LEU A 191 0.50 5.58 5.15
N ARG A 192 0.07 5.19 6.35
CA ARG A 192 0.65 4.09 7.14
C ARG A 192 0.24 2.70 6.67
N THR A 193 -0.91 2.58 6.01
CA THR A 193 -1.63 1.30 5.94
C THR A 193 -1.90 0.83 4.54
N ASP A 194 -2.06 1.76 3.60
CA ASP A 194 -2.30 1.43 2.22
C ASP A 194 -0.96 1.18 1.52
N MET A 195 -0.67 -0.10 1.25
CA MET A 195 0.53 -0.48 0.51
C MET A 195 0.40 -0.22 -0.99
N SER A 196 -0.82 -0.03 -1.51
CA SER A 196 -1.04 0.25 -2.93
C SER A 196 -0.59 1.65 -3.35
N ILE A 197 -0.49 2.58 -2.39
CA ILE A 197 0.05 3.92 -2.62
C ILE A 197 1.56 4.00 -2.37
N ARG A 198 2.24 2.90 -2.06
CA ARG A 198 3.68 2.89 -1.76
C ARG A 198 4.45 2.10 -2.79
N GLN A 199 5.45 2.72 -3.38
CA GLN A 199 6.32 2.05 -4.34
C GLN A 199 7.75 2.59 -4.29
N TRP A 200 8.71 1.74 -4.66
CA TRP A 200 10.07 2.19 -4.88
C TRP A 200 10.13 2.99 -6.18
N GLU A 201 10.42 4.28 -6.06
CA GLU A 201 10.79 5.11 -7.21
C GLU A 201 12.23 4.80 -7.65
N PHE A 202 13.06 4.46 -6.66
CA PHE A 202 14.42 4.01 -6.87
C PHE A 202 14.85 3.16 -5.67
N HIS A 203 15.57 2.08 -5.93
CA HIS A 203 16.19 1.28 -4.88
C HIS A 203 17.65 0.96 -5.23
N VAL A 204 18.57 1.21 -4.29
CA VAL A 204 20.01 0.99 -4.53
C VAL A 204 20.36 -0.44 -4.93
N GLY A 205 19.62 -1.42 -4.40
CA GLY A 205 19.78 -2.84 -4.72
C GLY A 205 19.19 -3.28 -6.06
N GLU A 206 18.46 -2.41 -6.79
CA GLU A 206 17.80 -2.79 -8.04
C GLU A 206 18.80 -3.20 -9.12
N GLU A 207 19.85 -2.40 -9.33
CA GLU A 207 20.88 -2.66 -10.35
C GLU A 207 21.66 -3.94 -10.04
N GLN A 208 22.01 -4.18 -8.77
CA GLN A 208 22.70 -5.40 -8.37
C GLN A 208 21.80 -6.64 -8.57
N LEU A 209 20.53 -6.54 -8.22
CA LEU A 209 19.56 -7.62 -8.41
C LEU A 209 19.35 -7.91 -9.91
N ARG A 210 19.20 -6.87 -10.72
CA ARG A 210 19.14 -6.95 -12.19
C ARG A 210 20.39 -7.65 -12.76
N HIS A 211 21.59 -7.21 -12.37
CA HIS A 211 22.83 -7.79 -12.86
C HIS A 211 22.95 -9.27 -12.50
N ARG A 212 22.56 -9.65 -11.27
CA ARG A 212 22.51 -11.05 -10.84
C ARG A 212 21.60 -11.88 -11.73
N LEU A 213 20.38 -11.41 -12.01
CA LEU A 213 19.43 -12.09 -12.89
C LEU A 213 19.97 -12.24 -14.32
N GLN A 214 20.66 -11.22 -14.84
CA GLN A 214 21.27 -11.27 -16.17
C GLN A 214 22.45 -12.25 -16.23
N GLN A 215 23.29 -12.33 -15.19
CA GLN A 215 24.37 -13.31 -15.11
C GLN A 215 23.82 -14.73 -15.10
N GLU A 216 22.83 -14.97 -14.24
CA GLU A 216 22.11 -16.23 -14.16
C GLU A 216 21.46 -16.64 -15.50
N MET A 217 20.91 -15.71 -16.26
CA MET A 217 20.37 -15.97 -17.61
C MET A 217 21.49 -16.37 -18.58
N ARG A 218 22.61 -15.63 -18.61
CA ARG A 218 23.76 -15.94 -19.48
C ARG A 218 24.35 -17.31 -19.16
N GLU A 219 24.46 -17.65 -17.88
CA GLU A 219 24.93 -18.96 -17.43
C GLU A 219 23.99 -20.08 -17.89
N ALA A 220 22.67 -19.88 -17.75
CA ALA A 220 21.68 -20.85 -18.23
C ALA A 220 21.71 -21.02 -19.76
N GLU A 221 21.85 -19.92 -20.52
CA GLU A 221 22.01 -19.97 -21.98
C GLU A 221 23.31 -20.67 -22.39
N ALA A 222 24.42 -20.39 -21.71
CA ALA A 222 25.70 -21.04 -21.96
C ALA A 222 25.64 -22.55 -21.67
N LEU A 223 24.98 -22.95 -20.58
CA LEU A 223 24.77 -24.35 -20.23
C LEU A 223 23.88 -25.06 -21.27
N ARG A 224 22.80 -24.40 -21.71
CA ARG A 224 21.91 -24.92 -22.76
C ARG A 224 22.66 -25.08 -24.09
N ARG A 225 23.50 -24.11 -24.45
CA ARG A 225 24.35 -24.20 -25.64
C ARG A 225 25.34 -25.36 -25.55
N LYS A 226 25.99 -25.54 -24.39
CA LYS A 226 26.89 -26.68 -24.14
C LYS A 226 26.17 -28.02 -24.29
N HIS A 227 25.01 -28.19 -23.66
CA HIS A 227 24.17 -29.40 -23.81
C HIS A 227 23.82 -29.68 -25.28
N LEU A 228 23.43 -28.66 -26.05
CA LEU A 228 23.11 -28.81 -27.47
C LEU A 228 24.34 -29.23 -28.30
N THR A 229 25.53 -28.71 -28.00
CA THR A 229 26.79 -29.11 -28.67
C THR A 229 27.31 -30.47 -28.24
N GLU A 230 27.15 -30.87 -26.98
CA GLU A 230 27.61 -32.17 -26.45
C GLU A 230 26.65 -33.31 -26.79
N SER A 231 25.36 -33.02 -26.95
CA SER A 231 24.34 -33.98 -27.38
C SER A 231 24.36 -34.28 -28.89
N TRP A 232 25.25 -33.63 -29.67
CA TRP A 232 25.44 -33.89 -31.10
C TRP A 232 26.89 -34.25 -31.47
N PRO A 233 27.34 -35.46 -31.13
CA PRO A 233 28.04 -36.25 -32.13
C PRO A 233 27.70 -37.75 -32.05
N ARG A 234 26.54 -38.16 -32.61
CA ARG A 234 26.33 -39.50 -33.21
C ARG A 234 24.93 -39.64 -33.82
N VAL A 235 24.70 -39.03 -34.99
CA VAL A 235 23.80 -39.63 -35.98
C VAL A 235 24.54 -39.60 -37.31
N SER A 236 25.25 -40.70 -37.60
CA SER A 236 25.63 -41.01 -38.98
C SER A 236 24.37 -41.37 -39.74
N MET A 237 24.25 -40.80 -40.92
CA MET A 237 23.26 -41.05 -41.97
C MET A 237 22.62 -42.46 -41.94
N ALA A 238 21.32 -42.51 -41.72
CA ALA A 238 20.41 -43.48 -42.32
C ALA A 238 18.99 -42.92 -42.32
N ALA A 239 18.27 -43.20 -43.39
CA ALA A 239 17.01 -42.60 -43.81
C ALA A 239 15.80 -42.98 -42.94
N ASP A 240 14.73 -42.21 -43.16
CA ASP A 240 13.31 -42.49 -42.90
C ASP A 240 12.88 -42.88 -41.48
N ALA A 241 12.18 -41.96 -40.81
CA ALA A 241 10.84 -42.20 -40.25
C ALA A 241 10.31 -40.95 -39.56
N GLN A 242 8.99 -40.80 -39.66
CA GLN A 242 8.18 -39.77 -39.06
C GLN A 242 8.15 -39.86 -37.54
N ALA A 243 7.79 -38.72 -36.94
CA ALA A 243 7.42 -38.50 -35.54
C ALA A 243 8.57 -38.56 -34.54
N GLU A 244 8.83 -37.42 -33.90
CA GLU A 244 8.96 -37.40 -32.44
C GLU A 244 8.75 -35.97 -31.90
N ASN A 245 7.84 -35.91 -30.94
CA ASN A 245 7.54 -34.73 -30.13
C ASN A 245 8.83 -34.17 -29.53
N GLY A 246 8.96 -32.85 -29.55
CA GLY A 246 9.98 -32.15 -28.78
C GLY A 246 9.80 -32.47 -27.31
N VAL A 247 10.64 -33.35 -26.79
CA VAL A 247 10.85 -33.52 -25.36
C VAL A 247 11.57 -32.26 -24.90
N GLU A 248 10.80 -31.34 -24.32
CA GLU A 248 11.35 -30.31 -23.45
C GLU A 248 12.17 -31.03 -22.39
N VAL A 249 13.49 -30.80 -22.44
CA VAL A 249 14.42 -31.29 -21.41
C VAL A 249 13.99 -30.67 -20.09
N ASP A 250 13.41 -31.53 -19.26
CA ASP A 250 12.90 -31.30 -17.92
C ASP A 250 13.96 -30.56 -17.08
N ASP A 251 13.67 -29.29 -16.80
CA ASP A 251 14.42 -28.43 -15.90
C ASP A 251 14.26 -29.03 -14.50
N LEU A 252 15.33 -29.58 -13.93
CA LEU A 252 15.36 -30.14 -12.57
C LEU A 252 14.92 -29.08 -11.55
N GLY A 253 13.61 -29.00 -11.33
CA GLY A 253 12.93 -28.42 -10.18
C GLY A 253 13.02 -26.91 -10.03
N ALA A 254 12.95 -26.12 -11.11
CA ALA A 254 12.71 -24.68 -10.96
C ALA A 254 11.37 -24.46 -10.23
N VAL A 255 11.45 -24.07 -8.96
CA VAL A 255 10.26 -23.75 -8.17
C VAL A 255 9.64 -22.52 -8.79
N GLU A 256 8.49 -22.68 -9.45
CA GLU A 256 7.74 -21.51 -9.94
C GLU A 256 7.50 -20.55 -8.75
N MET A 257 7.76 -19.26 -8.95
CA MET A 257 7.64 -18.23 -7.91
C MET A 257 6.52 -17.25 -8.25
N VAL A 258 5.89 -16.68 -7.23
CA VAL A 258 4.91 -15.58 -7.33
C VAL A 258 5.31 -14.43 -6.43
N PHE A 259 4.93 -13.22 -6.80
CA PHE A 259 5.17 -12.04 -5.98
C PHE A 259 4.18 -11.94 -4.81
N HIS A 260 4.71 -11.60 -3.64
CA HIS A 260 3.98 -11.29 -2.43
C HIS A 260 4.41 -9.89 -1.94
N PRO A 261 3.48 -8.93 -1.79
CA PRO A 261 3.79 -7.52 -1.54
C PRO A 261 4.71 -7.25 -0.35
N ALA A 262 4.56 -8.01 0.74
CA ALA A 262 5.39 -7.86 1.94
C ALA A 262 6.70 -8.69 1.93
N LEU A 263 6.75 -9.80 1.19
CA LEU A 263 7.80 -10.83 1.32
C LEU A 263 8.69 -10.95 0.08
N GLY A 264 8.33 -10.30 -1.03
CA GLY A 264 9.02 -10.47 -2.30
C GLY A 264 8.56 -11.75 -3.01
N LEU A 265 9.49 -12.57 -3.49
CA LEU A 265 9.15 -13.81 -4.20
C LEU A 265 8.92 -14.96 -3.23
N ILE A 266 7.78 -15.62 -3.35
CA ILE A 266 7.44 -16.84 -2.61
C ILE A 266 7.06 -17.97 -3.58
N PRO A 267 7.16 -19.26 -3.16
CA PRO A 267 6.81 -20.38 -4.02
C PRO A 267 5.38 -20.29 -4.56
N LYS A 268 5.16 -20.73 -5.81
CA LYS A 268 3.84 -20.88 -6.40
C LYS A 268 3.12 -22.12 -5.89
N ASP A 269 3.89 -23.18 -5.66
CA ASP A 269 3.41 -24.42 -5.03
C ASP A 269 2.71 -24.11 -3.70
N PRO A 270 1.43 -24.50 -3.52
CA PRO A 270 0.65 -24.16 -2.34
C PRO A 270 1.30 -24.60 -1.02
N ALA A 271 1.87 -25.82 -0.95
CA ALA A 271 2.43 -26.36 0.29
C ALA A 271 3.70 -25.60 0.70
N ARG A 272 4.63 -25.38 -0.24
CA ARG A 272 5.84 -24.59 -0.01
C ARG A 272 5.52 -23.13 0.31
N ARG A 273 4.52 -22.56 -0.37
CA ARG A 273 4.03 -21.20 -0.10
C ARG A 273 3.51 -21.07 1.33
N LEU A 274 2.66 -22.01 1.75
CA LEU A 274 2.11 -22.04 3.11
C LEU A 274 3.22 -22.11 4.16
N ALA A 275 4.27 -22.90 3.93
CA ALA A 275 5.42 -22.99 4.84
C ALA A 275 6.18 -21.66 4.97
N VAL A 276 6.35 -20.91 3.87
CA VAL A 276 6.95 -19.56 3.91
C VAL A 276 6.05 -18.59 4.67
N LEU A 277 4.75 -18.61 4.39
CA LEU A 277 3.78 -17.74 5.05
C LEU A 277 3.68 -18.04 6.55
N ALA A 278 3.69 -19.31 6.98
CA ALA A 278 3.63 -19.69 8.39
C ALA A 278 4.88 -19.30 9.19
N ARG A 279 6.04 -19.12 8.54
CA ARG A 279 7.25 -18.61 9.19
C ARG A 279 7.24 -17.09 9.33
N ALA A 280 6.65 -16.39 8.36
CA ALA A 280 6.65 -14.94 8.31
C ALA A 280 5.46 -14.29 9.03
N TYR A 281 4.30 -14.96 8.98
CA TYR A 281 3.08 -14.55 9.67
C TYR A 281 2.88 -15.43 10.90
N PRO A 282 2.48 -14.87 12.06
CA PRO A 282 1.98 -15.66 13.17
C PRO A 282 0.86 -16.61 12.71
N GLU A 283 0.69 -17.73 13.42
CA GLU A 283 -0.40 -18.67 13.18
C GLU A 283 -1.75 -17.93 13.18
N PRO A 284 -2.62 -18.16 12.17
CA PRO A 284 -3.89 -17.47 12.10
C PRO A 284 -4.83 -17.98 13.18
N LYS A 285 -5.68 -17.09 13.70
CA LYS A 285 -6.93 -17.53 14.30
C LYS A 285 -7.92 -17.87 13.18
N VAL A 286 -8.53 -19.04 13.26
CA VAL A 286 -9.42 -19.59 12.23
C VAL A 286 -10.86 -19.50 12.72
N PHE A 287 -11.75 -19.01 11.86
CA PHE A 287 -13.18 -18.95 12.12
C PHE A 287 -13.93 -19.75 11.05
N HIS A 288 -14.77 -20.67 11.49
CA HIS A 288 -15.62 -21.47 10.62
C HIS A 288 -16.98 -20.79 10.50
N LEU A 289 -17.30 -20.33 9.29
CA LEU A 289 -18.53 -19.60 8.99
C LEU A 289 -19.42 -20.48 8.09
N ALA A 290 -20.70 -20.14 7.96
CA ALA A 290 -21.59 -20.88 7.06
C ALA A 290 -21.09 -20.77 5.61
N HIS A 291 -20.67 -21.90 5.03
CA HIS A 291 -20.11 -22.01 3.67
C HIS A 291 -18.88 -21.11 3.38
N ALA A 292 -18.13 -20.71 4.40
CA ALA A 292 -16.88 -19.96 4.26
C ALA A 292 -15.92 -20.22 5.44
N ILE A 293 -14.65 -19.84 5.27
CA ILE A 293 -13.64 -19.88 6.32
C ILE A 293 -12.90 -18.54 6.36
N ALA A 294 -12.66 -18.01 7.55
CA ALA A 294 -11.88 -16.78 7.73
C ALA A 294 -10.59 -17.07 8.49
N PHE A 295 -9.49 -16.50 8.01
CA PHE A 295 -8.18 -16.54 8.66
C PHE A 295 -7.81 -15.11 9.08
N LEU A 296 -7.60 -14.90 10.38
CA LEU A 296 -7.13 -13.63 10.94
C LEU A 296 -5.66 -13.76 11.37
N ARG A 297 -4.78 -12.92 10.82
CA ARG A 297 -3.34 -12.89 11.13
C ARG A 297 -2.89 -11.48 11.49
N HIS A 298 -1.87 -11.34 12.32
CA HIS A 298 -1.08 -10.11 12.35
C HIS A 298 -0.27 -9.98 11.06
N HIS A 299 -0.10 -8.75 10.56
CA HIS A 299 0.78 -8.47 9.43
C HIS A 299 2.27 -8.58 9.85
N PRO A 300 3.18 -9.10 9.01
CA PRO A 300 4.60 -9.32 9.36
C PRO A 300 5.36 -8.03 9.71
N HIS A 301 4.87 -6.89 9.23
CA HIS A 301 5.55 -5.59 9.34
C HIS A 301 4.88 -4.61 10.33
N GLY A 302 4.00 -5.07 11.23
CA GLY A 302 3.60 -4.24 12.38
C GLY A 302 2.29 -4.61 13.10
N ASP A 303 2.20 -4.19 14.37
CA ASP A 303 1.21 -4.67 15.35
C ASP A 303 -0.21 -4.09 15.18
N ARG A 304 -0.36 -3.00 14.42
CA ARG A 304 -1.66 -2.33 14.18
C ARG A 304 -2.35 -2.78 12.91
N SER A 305 -1.92 -3.93 12.40
CA SER A 305 -2.25 -4.38 11.06
C SER A 305 -2.56 -5.85 11.07
N CYS A 306 -3.68 -6.20 10.47
CA CYS A 306 -4.13 -7.57 10.32
C CYS A 306 -4.31 -7.91 8.85
N LEU A 307 -3.95 -9.14 8.51
CA LEU A 307 -4.32 -9.74 7.24
C LEU A 307 -5.52 -10.64 7.50
N VAL A 308 -6.61 -10.39 6.80
CA VAL A 308 -7.80 -11.25 6.80
C VAL A 308 -7.93 -11.90 5.43
N THR A 309 -8.00 -13.23 5.39
CA THR A 309 -8.25 -13.98 4.16
C THR A 309 -9.57 -14.75 4.31
N LEU A 310 -10.46 -14.59 3.33
CA LEU A 310 -11.77 -15.25 3.29
C LEU A 310 -11.77 -16.32 2.21
N GLY A 311 -11.80 -17.59 2.62
CA GLY A 311 -11.86 -18.73 1.72
C GLY A 311 -13.29 -19.28 1.54
N SER A 312 -13.54 -19.89 0.39
CA SER A 312 -14.76 -20.67 0.16
C SER A 312 -14.71 -22.03 0.87
N SER A 313 -15.85 -22.47 1.43
CA SER A 313 -16.02 -23.83 1.96
C SER A 313 -17.17 -24.55 1.22
N GLY A 314 -16.87 -25.09 0.04
CA GLY A 314 -17.79 -25.93 -0.75
C GLY A 314 -18.65 -25.18 -1.78
N SER A 315 -19.68 -25.86 -2.31
CA SER A 315 -20.65 -25.28 -3.25
C SER A 315 -21.60 -24.32 -2.52
N GLY A 316 -21.83 -23.13 -3.07
CA GLY A 316 -22.65 -22.09 -2.43
C GLY A 316 -21.86 -21.18 -1.48
N SER A 317 -20.63 -20.81 -1.87
CA SER A 317 -19.75 -19.95 -1.08
C SER A 317 -20.41 -18.63 -0.68
N ARG A 318 -20.30 -18.29 0.61
CA ARG A 318 -20.73 -16.99 1.15
C ARG A 318 -19.55 -16.03 1.36
N ALA A 319 -18.37 -16.34 0.81
CA ALA A 319 -17.16 -15.53 1.01
C ALA A 319 -17.37 -14.05 0.61
N SER A 320 -18.06 -13.78 -0.49
CA SER A 320 -18.38 -12.41 -0.92
C SER A 320 -19.33 -11.68 0.04
N GLU A 321 -20.28 -12.38 0.65
CA GLU A 321 -21.17 -11.79 1.67
C GLU A 321 -20.38 -11.40 2.92
N TYR A 322 -19.48 -12.27 3.37
CA TYR A 322 -18.61 -11.97 4.51
C TYR A 322 -17.58 -10.89 4.19
N ASP A 323 -17.08 -10.80 2.96
CA ASP A 323 -16.20 -9.71 2.52
C ASP A 323 -16.94 -8.36 2.52
N ALA A 324 -18.21 -8.34 2.10
CA ALA A 324 -19.06 -7.17 2.22
C ALA A 324 -19.32 -6.80 3.70
N ALA A 325 -19.66 -7.79 4.54
CA ALA A 325 -19.86 -7.58 5.98
C ALA A 325 -18.59 -7.08 6.68
N LEU A 326 -17.42 -7.62 6.32
CA LEU A 326 -16.12 -7.16 6.81
C LEU A 326 -15.85 -5.71 6.39
N SER A 327 -16.19 -5.34 5.17
CA SER A 327 -16.06 -3.97 4.67
C SER A 327 -16.96 -3.00 5.44
N GLU A 328 -18.22 -3.39 5.69
CA GLU A 328 -19.15 -2.60 6.50
C GLU A 328 -18.70 -2.47 7.95
N PHE A 329 -18.26 -3.58 8.56
CA PHE A 329 -17.71 -3.60 9.90
C PHE A 329 -16.48 -2.72 10.00
N ALA A 330 -15.51 -2.86 9.10
CA ALA A 330 -14.30 -2.06 9.09
C ALA A 330 -14.64 -0.57 9.04
N ARG A 331 -15.56 -0.18 8.14
CA ARG A 331 -16.04 1.21 8.06
C ARG A 331 -16.69 1.69 9.36
N ALA A 332 -17.53 0.86 10.00
CA ALA A 332 -18.20 1.21 11.24
C ALA A 332 -17.24 1.28 12.44
N ALA A 333 -16.25 0.39 12.48
CA ALA A 333 -15.21 0.30 13.52
C ALA A 333 -14.07 1.30 13.31
N GLY A 334 -14.11 2.11 12.25
CA GLY A 334 -13.06 3.06 11.89
C GLY A 334 -11.75 2.39 11.45
N LEU A 335 -11.80 1.13 11.04
CA LEU A 335 -10.67 0.40 10.47
C LEU A 335 -10.53 0.73 8.99
N HIS A 336 -9.30 1.00 8.56
CA HIS A 336 -8.99 1.11 7.16
C HIS A 336 -8.88 -0.30 6.57
N CYS A 337 -9.67 -0.58 5.54
CA CYS A 337 -9.70 -1.89 4.88
C CYS A 337 -9.37 -1.70 3.41
N VAL A 338 -8.25 -2.30 2.97
CA VAL A 338 -7.81 -2.27 1.59
C VAL A 338 -7.49 -3.66 1.08
N TYR A 339 -7.54 -3.82 -0.23
CA TYR A 339 -7.06 -5.03 -0.87
C TYR A 339 -5.56 -5.15 -0.70
N PHE A 340 -5.08 -6.33 -0.26
CA PHE A 340 -3.65 -6.54 0.02
C PHE A 340 -2.83 -6.89 -1.24
N GLY A 341 -3.42 -6.89 -2.44
CA GLY A 341 -2.75 -7.36 -3.66
C GLY A 341 -2.76 -8.88 -3.82
N ILE A 342 -3.45 -9.60 -2.92
CA ILE A 342 -3.67 -11.05 -2.97
C ILE A 342 -5.17 -11.31 -2.99
N ALA A 343 -5.62 -12.22 -3.85
CA ALA A 343 -7.03 -12.58 -3.97
C ALA A 343 -7.65 -12.89 -2.60
N GLU A 344 -8.88 -12.41 -2.40
CA GLU A 344 -9.68 -12.70 -1.20
C GLU A 344 -9.03 -12.27 0.13
N SER A 345 -7.99 -11.42 0.06
CA SER A 345 -7.21 -10.98 1.21
C SER A 345 -7.30 -9.47 1.40
N ARG A 346 -7.65 -9.07 2.61
CA ARG A 346 -7.78 -7.70 3.06
C ARG A 346 -6.69 -7.37 4.06
N LEU A 347 -6.03 -6.25 3.86
CA LEU A 347 -5.20 -5.62 4.88
C LEU A 347 -6.08 -4.64 5.65
N LEU A 348 -6.31 -4.95 6.92
CA LEU A 348 -7.06 -4.10 7.84
C LEU A 348 -6.11 -3.48 8.84
N ARG A 349 -6.27 -2.18 9.10
CA ARG A 349 -5.44 -1.47 10.08
C ARG A 349 -6.25 -0.46 10.87
N GLY A 350 -5.88 -0.30 12.14
CA GLY A 350 -6.54 0.61 13.07
C GLY A 350 -6.14 0.34 14.51
N GLU A 351 -6.71 1.09 15.45
CA GLU A 351 -6.53 0.81 16.87
C GLU A 351 -7.24 -0.49 17.25
N GLU A 352 -6.56 -1.33 18.05
CA GLU A 352 -7.07 -2.63 18.51
C GLU A 352 -7.58 -3.48 17.32
N CYS A 353 -6.91 -3.37 16.16
CA CYS A 353 -7.40 -3.96 14.92
C CYS A 353 -7.61 -5.47 15.07
N TYR A 354 -6.69 -6.15 15.76
CA TYR A 354 -6.79 -7.59 15.96
C TYR A 354 -7.96 -7.94 16.86
N GLU A 355 -8.07 -7.31 18.03
CA GLU A 355 -9.12 -7.57 19.02
C GLU A 355 -10.52 -7.27 18.46
N ARG A 356 -10.66 -6.19 17.69
CA ARG A 356 -11.92 -5.82 17.04
C ARG A 356 -12.33 -6.84 15.98
N LEU A 357 -11.39 -7.30 15.16
CA LEU A 357 -11.66 -8.33 14.16
C LEU A 357 -11.94 -9.69 14.78
N ASP A 358 -11.24 -10.01 15.87
CA ASP A 358 -11.47 -11.21 16.65
C ASP A 358 -12.90 -11.29 17.17
N GLN A 359 -13.38 -10.20 17.77
CA GLN A 359 -14.74 -10.09 18.26
C GLN A 359 -15.76 -10.16 17.12
N PHE A 360 -15.52 -9.44 16.02
CA PHE A 360 -16.39 -9.45 14.85
C PHE A 360 -16.62 -10.87 14.30
N PHE A 361 -15.56 -11.64 14.07
CA PHE A 361 -15.69 -13.00 13.56
C PHE A 361 -16.29 -13.96 14.59
N THR A 362 -15.99 -13.76 15.88
CA THR A 362 -16.63 -14.52 16.96
C THR A 362 -18.15 -14.31 16.98
N ASP A 363 -18.61 -13.07 16.83
CA ASP A 363 -20.03 -12.72 16.80
C ASP A 363 -20.73 -13.30 15.56
N LEU A 364 -20.08 -13.27 14.39
CA LEU A 364 -20.60 -13.89 13.17
C LEU A 364 -20.79 -15.39 13.36
N GLN A 365 -19.79 -16.07 13.91
CA GLN A 365 -19.85 -17.51 14.15
C GLN A 365 -20.97 -17.87 15.14
N ALA A 366 -21.16 -17.10 16.22
CA ALA A 366 -22.20 -17.33 17.21
C ALA A 366 -23.63 -17.17 16.65
N ARG A 367 -23.85 -16.17 15.77
CA ARG A 367 -25.16 -15.94 15.12
C ARG A 367 -25.56 -17.12 14.24
N GLU A 368 -24.62 -17.68 13.49
CA GLU A 368 -24.87 -18.84 12.61
C GLU A 368 -25.15 -20.11 13.42
N CYS A 369 -24.44 -20.34 14.53
CA CYS A 369 -24.75 -21.44 15.46
C CYS A 369 -26.16 -21.32 16.05
N SER A 370 -26.63 -20.10 16.33
CA SER A 370 -27.98 -19.85 16.85
C SER A 370 -29.07 -20.01 15.79
N ALA A 371 -28.78 -19.64 14.54
CA ALA A 371 -29.71 -19.78 13.41
C ALA A 371 -29.93 -21.24 12.98
N HIS A 372 -28.97 -22.12 13.24
CA HIS A 372 -29.08 -23.56 12.93
C HIS A 372 -29.47 -24.43 14.14
N GLY A 373 -29.66 -23.82 15.33
CA GLY A 373 -29.97 -24.51 16.59
C GLY A 373 -31.40 -24.37 17.12
N GLY A 374 -32.36 -23.84 16.33
CA GLY A 374 -33.77 -23.78 16.73
C GLY A 374 -34.44 -25.16 16.68
N PRO A 375 -35.27 -25.56 17.67
CA PRO A 375 -35.97 -26.84 17.61
C PRO A 375 -36.91 -26.87 16.41
N LEU A 376 -36.89 -27.97 15.66
CA LEU A 376 -37.96 -28.33 14.73
C LEU A 376 -39.25 -28.54 15.55
N ILE A 377 -40.01 -27.46 15.77
CA ILE A 377 -41.38 -27.57 16.28
C ILE A 377 -42.22 -28.21 15.17
N PRO A 378 -42.81 -29.39 15.39
CA PRO A 378 -43.67 -29.99 14.39
C PRO A 378 -44.92 -29.10 14.25
N ARG A 379 -45.19 -28.64 13.03
CA ARG A 379 -46.45 -27.98 12.70
C ARG A 379 -47.59 -28.93 13.07
N ARG A 380 -48.37 -28.56 14.10
CA ARG A 380 -49.66 -29.20 14.38
C ARG A 380 -50.56 -28.96 13.17
N ASN A 381 -50.97 -30.04 12.52
CA ASN A 381 -52.11 -30.06 11.62
C ASN A 381 -53.35 -29.65 12.41
N SER A 382 -53.91 -28.49 12.09
CA SER A 382 -55.28 -28.12 12.44
C SER A 382 -56.19 -28.53 11.28
N HIS A 383 -56.74 -29.74 11.35
CA HIS A 383 -58.06 -30.04 10.83
C HIS A 383 -59.06 -29.85 11.97
N LEU A 384 -59.84 -28.77 11.88
CA LEU A 384 -61.28 -28.65 12.18
C LEU A 384 -61.66 -27.17 12.18
#